data_AF-A0A518K3U2-F1
#
_entry.id   AF-A0A518K3U2-F1
#
_cell.length_a   1.000
_cell.length_b   1.000
_cell.length_c   1.000
_cell.angle_alpha   90.00
_cell.angle_beta   90.00
_cell.angle_gamma   90.00
#
_symmetry.space_group_name_H-M   'P 1'
#
loop_
_entity.id
_entity.type
_entity.pdbx_description
1 polymer ?
#
loop_
_entity_poly.entity_id
_entity_poly.type
_entity_poly.pdbx_seq_one_letter_code
_entity_poly.pdbx_strand_id
1 'polypeptide(L)'
;MSIRAGLHIRGRRGHPEVRGAYIRYARWLRQNYEFPIRVPAYLSPGDFVTTMQGHRCSASFFAPWDQTVEPYIRIATGDYPQLRESEGRDNALAAFLNSLSHEIVHYFQWVETGEIWERGVVRRASSMVDRYALTVDHP
;
A
#
# COMPACT_ATOMS: atom_id res chain seq x y z
N MET A 1 17.43 -11.90 17.86
CA MET A 1 17.09 -11.85 16.42
C MET A 1 16.92 -10.39 16.04
N SER A 2 17.58 -9.91 14.98
CA SER A 2 17.39 -8.53 14.49
C SER A 2 16.07 -8.46 13.71
N ILE A 3 15.16 -7.59 14.12
CA ILE A 3 13.93 -7.30 13.38
C ILE A 3 14.35 -6.62 12.07
N ARG A 4 13.94 -7.20 10.94
CA ARG A 4 14.20 -6.59 9.62
C ARG A 4 13.36 -5.33 9.49
N ALA A 5 13.86 -4.30 8.83
CA ALA A 5 13.18 -3.03 8.60
C ALA A 5 12.83 -2.81 7.11
N GLY A 6 11.93 -1.87 6.81
CA GLY A 6 11.67 -1.38 5.45
C GLY A 6 10.36 -1.84 4.80
N LEU A 7 9.89 -1.05 3.82
CA LEU A 7 8.78 -1.40 2.92
C LEU A 7 9.29 -2.12 1.66
N HIS A 8 8.74 -3.29 1.32
CA HIS A 8 9.17 -4.07 0.15
C HIS A 8 8.02 -4.43 -0.78
N ILE A 9 8.02 -3.88 -2.01
CA ILE A 9 7.07 -4.29 -3.04
C ILE A 9 7.45 -5.66 -3.60
N ARG A 10 6.53 -6.62 -3.49
CA ARG A 10 6.66 -8.02 -3.90
C ARG A 10 5.53 -8.37 -4.89
N GLY A 11 5.77 -9.31 -5.79
CA GLY A 11 4.76 -9.78 -6.74
C GLY A 11 5.07 -9.37 -8.17
N ARG A 12 5.82 -10.22 -8.88
CA ARG A 12 6.02 -10.11 -10.34
C ARG A 12 4.72 -10.33 -11.14
N ARG A 13 3.66 -10.80 -10.48
CA ARG A 13 2.37 -11.16 -11.09
C ARG A 13 1.38 -9.99 -11.14
N GLY A 14 1.57 -8.92 -10.35
CA GLY A 14 0.70 -7.75 -10.44
C GLY A 14 0.89 -6.99 -11.75
N HIS A 15 -0.06 -6.10 -12.08
CA HIS A 15 -0.02 -5.30 -13.30
C HIS A 15 1.32 -4.53 -13.41
N PRO A 16 2.09 -4.64 -14.50
CA PRO A 16 3.45 -4.11 -14.59
C PRO A 16 3.56 -2.60 -14.33
N GLU A 17 2.60 -1.83 -14.83
CA GLU A 17 2.59 -0.37 -14.69
C GLU A 17 2.32 0.06 -13.24
N VAL A 18 1.31 -0.52 -12.61
CA VAL A 18 0.98 -0.30 -11.19
C VAL A 18 2.16 -0.71 -10.31
N ARG A 19 2.79 -1.86 -10.62
CA ARG A 19 4.01 -2.29 -9.93
C ARG A 19 5.15 -1.27 -10.07
N GLY A 20 5.32 -0.68 -11.26
CA GLY A 20 6.31 0.37 -11.50
C GLY A 20 6.06 1.60 -10.63
N ALA A 21 4.82 2.08 -10.58
CA ALA A 21 4.39 3.20 -9.73
C ALA A 21 4.64 2.89 -8.25
N TYR A 22 4.23 1.72 -7.77
CA TYR A 22 4.49 1.31 -6.39
C TYR A 22 5.98 1.22 -6.03
N ILE A 23 6.85 0.79 -6.95
CA ILE A 23 8.30 0.76 -6.67
C ILE A 23 8.86 2.17 -6.52
N ARG A 24 8.46 3.12 -7.38
CA ARG A 24 8.87 4.54 -7.27
C ARG A 24 8.35 5.14 -5.97
N TYR A 25 7.05 4.99 -5.73
CA TYR A 25 6.42 5.52 -4.53
C TYR A 25 6.98 4.91 -3.24
N ALA A 26 7.23 3.60 -3.20
CA ALA A 26 7.85 2.95 -2.05
C ALA A 26 9.28 3.43 -1.78
N ARG A 27 10.04 3.87 -2.81
CA ARG A 27 11.35 4.52 -2.59
C ARG A 27 11.17 5.86 -1.91
N TRP A 28 10.26 6.69 -2.41
CA TRP A 28 9.93 7.97 -1.80
C TRP A 28 9.44 7.81 -0.36
N LEU A 29 8.56 6.84 -0.10
CA LEU A 29 8.07 6.52 1.24
C LEU A 29 9.21 6.18 2.21
N ARG A 30 10.15 5.31 1.81
CA ARG A 30 11.31 4.95 2.65
C ARG A 30 12.27 6.11 2.91
N GLN A 31 12.23 7.18 2.12
CA GLN A 31 13.02 8.39 2.35
C GLN A 31 12.32 9.39 3.27
N ASN A 32 11.00 9.30 3.41
CA ASN A 32 10.17 10.29 4.11
C ASN A 32 9.51 9.74 5.37
N TYR A 33 9.57 8.43 5.61
CA TYR A 33 8.96 7.74 6.74
C TYR A 33 9.84 6.60 7.22
N GLU A 34 9.76 6.32 8.52
CA GLU A 34 10.46 5.19 9.13
C GLU A 34 9.61 3.91 9.06
N PHE A 35 10.26 2.81 8.70
CA PHE A 35 9.66 1.47 8.65
C PHE A 35 10.44 0.54 9.58
N PRO A 36 10.31 0.66 10.92
CA PRO A 36 11.12 -0.07 11.88
C PRO A 36 10.91 -1.59 11.81
N ILE A 37 9.71 -2.03 11.40
CA ILE A 37 9.37 -3.42 11.16
C ILE A 37 9.15 -3.64 9.67
N ARG A 38 9.77 -4.66 9.09
CA ARG A 38 9.67 -4.95 7.66
C ARG A 38 8.22 -5.24 7.30
N VAL A 39 7.72 -4.58 6.25
CA VAL A 39 6.39 -4.80 5.69
C VAL A 39 6.49 -5.09 4.19
N PRO A 40 6.35 -6.35 3.76
CA PRO A 40 6.20 -6.68 2.35
C PRO A 40 4.77 -6.34 1.86
N ALA A 41 4.67 -5.74 0.69
CA ALA A 41 3.41 -5.52 -0.02
C ALA A 41 3.34 -6.45 -1.24
N TYR A 42 2.42 -7.40 -1.23
CA TYR A 42 2.25 -8.41 -2.27
C TYR A 42 1.19 -8.01 -3.29
N LEU A 43 1.60 -7.91 -4.56
CA LEU A 43 0.71 -7.57 -5.67
C LEU A 43 0.05 -8.82 -6.26
N SER A 44 -1.27 -8.80 -6.33
CA SER A 44 -2.13 -9.83 -6.91
C SER A 44 -2.59 -9.42 -8.33
N PRO A 45 -2.60 -10.34 -9.31
CA PRO A 45 -3.15 -10.06 -10.65
C PRO A 45 -4.68 -9.96 -10.69
N GLY A 46 -5.39 -10.42 -9.66
CA GLY A 46 -6.85 -10.34 -9.61
C GLY A 46 -7.34 -8.94 -9.27
N ASP A 47 -8.62 -8.71 -9.55
CA ASP A 47 -9.33 -7.43 -9.31
C ASP A 47 -9.57 -7.16 -7.82
N PHE A 48 -9.50 -8.20 -6.99
CA PHE A 48 -9.69 -8.09 -5.54
C PHE A 48 -8.74 -9.02 -4.79
N VAL A 49 -8.48 -8.67 -3.54
CA VAL A 49 -7.93 -9.56 -2.53
C VAL A 49 -9.04 -9.99 -1.58
N THR A 50 -9.01 -11.24 -1.14
CA THR A 50 -9.94 -11.77 -0.14
C THR A 50 -9.29 -11.67 1.24
N THR A 51 -9.98 -10.97 2.16
CA THR A 51 -9.59 -10.87 3.57
C THR A 51 -9.81 -12.20 4.30
N MET A 52 -9.30 -12.33 5.53
CA MET A 52 -9.55 -13.52 6.38
C MET A 52 -11.04 -13.72 6.70
N GLN A 53 -11.84 -12.66 6.64
CA GLN A 53 -13.29 -12.67 6.88
C GLN A 53 -14.09 -12.95 5.59
N GLY A 54 -13.42 -13.19 4.46
CA GLY A 54 -14.07 -13.47 3.17
C GLY A 54 -14.47 -12.23 2.37
N HIS A 55 -14.28 -11.01 2.90
CA HIS A 55 -14.57 -9.78 2.16
C HIS A 55 -13.61 -9.57 0.99
N ARG A 56 -14.13 -9.05 -0.13
CA ARG A 56 -13.35 -8.60 -1.29
C ARG A 56 -13.00 -7.14 -1.13
N CYS A 57 -11.71 -6.81 -1.21
CA CYS A 57 -11.22 -5.42 -1.15
C CYS A 57 -10.09 -5.21 -2.16
N SER A 58 -9.76 -3.94 -2.45
CA SER A 58 -8.65 -3.56 -3.32
C SER A 58 -7.29 -3.78 -2.65
N ALA A 59 -7.20 -3.55 -1.35
CA ALA A 59 -6.01 -3.78 -0.54
C ALA A 59 -6.37 -4.25 0.87
N SER A 60 -5.40 -4.85 1.56
CA SER A 60 -5.52 -5.17 2.98
C SER A 60 -4.16 -5.21 3.68
N PHE A 61 -4.16 -4.76 4.94
CA PHE A 61 -3.06 -4.92 5.88
C PHE A 61 -3.35 -6.07 6.85
N PHE A 62 -2.38 -6.95 7.03
CA PHE A 62 -2.36 -7.95 8.09
C PHE A 62 -1.51 -7.43 9.25
N ALA A 63 -2.20 -7.09 10.34
CA ALA A 63 -1.63 -6.67 11.61
C ALA A 63 -1.61 -7.85 12.60
N PRO A 64 -0.45 -8.49 12.87
CA PRO A 64 -0.39 -9.56 13.85
C PRO A 64 -0.51 -9.03 15.28
N TRP A 65 -1.09 -9.83 16.17
CA TRP A 65 -1.19 -9.49 17.60
C TRP A 65 0.20 -9.43 18.27
N ASP A 66 1.10 -10.35 17.90
CA ASP A 66 2.49 -10.34 18.32
C ASP A 66 3.32 -9.53 17.30
N GLN A 67 3.90 -8.40 17.73
CA GLN A 67 4.72 -7.53 16.89
C GLN A 67 6.07 -8.13 16.46
N THR A 68 6.44 -9.30 16.99
CA THR A 68 7.59 -10.07 16.49
C THR A 68 7.25 -10.86 15.22
N VAL A 69 5.95 -11.08 14.95
CA VAL A 69 5.47 -11.67 13.70
C VAL A 69 5.45 -10.59 12.62
N GLU A 70 5.95 -10.95 11.45
CA GLU A 70 6.06 -10.02 10.34
C GLU A 70 4.66 -9.65 9.77
N PRO A 71 4.30 -8.36 9.74
CA PRO A 71 3.06 -7.92 9.10
C PRO A 71 3.20 -7.96 7.58
N TYR A 72 2.10 -7.84 6.84
CA TYR A 72 2.17 -7.71 5.39
C TYR A 72 0.97 -6.97 4.79
N ILE A 73 1.15 -6.45 3.58
CA ILE A 73 0.10 -5.82 2.78
C ILE A 73 -0.20 -6.71 1.57
N ARG A 74 -1.46 -6.82 1.17
CA ARG A 74 -1.89 -7.44 -0.10
C ARG A 74 -2.64 -6.41 -0.92
N ILE A 75 -2.38 -6.34 -2.22
CA ILE A 75 -3.03 -5.36 -3.12
C ILE A 75 -3.41 -6.04 -4.43
N ALA A 76 -4.68 -5.91 -4.80
CA ALA A 76 -5.19 -6.24 -6.11
C ALA A 76 -4.69 -5.22 -7.14
N THR A 77 -4.48 -5.68 -8.38
CA THR A 77 -4.05 -4.81 -9.48
C THR A 77 -4.75 -5.15 -10.80
N GLY A 78 -5.67 -6.11 -10.77
CA GLY A 78 -6.36 -6.62 -11.97
C GLY A 78 -7.37 -5.65 -12.56
N ASP A 79 -7.90 -4.74 -11.75
CA ASP A 79 -8.87 -3.70 -12.12
C ASP A 79 -8.23 -2.45 -12.75
N TYR A 80 -6.89 -2.40 -12.82
CA TYR A 80 -6.17 -1.26 -13.40
C TYR A 80 -6.56 -0.94 -14.85
N PRO A 81 -6.69 -1.91 -15.78
CA PRO A 81 -7.08 -1.61 -17.16
C PRO A 81 -8.41 -0.87 -17.25
N GLN A 82 -9.41 -1.31 -16.48
CA GLN A 82 -10.75 -0.71 -16.46
C GLN A 82 -10.72 0.68 -15.83
N LEU A 83 -10.02 0.84 -14.69
CA LEU A 83 -9.90 2.14 -14.02
C LEU A 83 -9.14 3.15 -14.89
N ARG A 84 -8.11 2.70 -15.61
CA ARG A 84 -7.37 3.53 -16.57
C ARG A 84 -8.27 4.02 -17.71
N GLU A 85 -9.16 3.16 -18.21
CA GLU A 85 -10.09 3.52 -19.28
C GLU A 85 -11.12 4.55 -18.81
N SER A 86 -11.65 4.41 -17.58
CA SER A 86 -12.68 5.31 -17.07
C SER A 86 -12.14 6.64 -16.52
N GLU A 87 -11.02 6.62 -15.80
CA GLU A 87 -10.51 7.79 -15.05
C GLU A 87 -9.27 8.43 -15.70
N GLY A 88 -8.67 7.77 -16.69
CA GLY A 88 -7.36 8.11 -17.22
C GLY A 88 -6.22 7.56 -16.37
N ARG A 89 -5.02 7.53 -16.97
CA ARG A 89 -3.84 6.85 -16.42
C ARG A 89 -3.42 7.38 -15.05
N ASP A 90 -3.29 8.69 -14.90
CA ASP A 90 -2.70 9.28 -13.68
C ASP A 90 -3.67 9.18 -12.49
N ASN A 91 -4.97 9.40 -12.72
CA ASN A 91 -6.00 9.19 -11.70
C ASN A 91 -6.08 7.73 -11.28
N ALA A 92 -6.03 6.79 -12.23
CA ALA A 92 -6.00 5.37 -11.92
C ALA A 92 -4.80 5.04 -11.04
N LEU A 93 -3.57 5.47 -11.42
CA LEU A 93 -2.39 5.24 -10.60
C LEU A 93 -2.49 5.89 -9.22
N ALA A 94 -3.02 7.12 -9.12
CA ALA A 94 -3.24 7.80 -7.85
C ALA A 94 -4.21 7.03 -6.93
N ALA A 95 -5.23 6.37 -7.46
CA ALA A 95 -6.14 5.52 -6.69
C ALA A 95 -5.42 4.30 -6.10
N PHE A 96 -4.53 3.66 -6.87
CA PHE A 96 -3.66 2.58 -6.37
C PHE A 96 -2.70 3.10 -5.28
N LEU A 97 -2.04 4.25 -5.49
CA LEU A 97 -1.16 4.84 -4.48
C LEU A 97 -1.91 5.19 -3.19
N ASN A 98 -3.15 5.67 -3.28
CA ASN A 98 -4.00 5.91 -2.12
C ASN A 98 -4.33 4.61 -1.39
N SER A 99 -4.63 3.53 -2.12
CA SER A 99 -4.91 2.22 -1.54
C SER A 99 -3.70 1.67 -0.76
N LEU A 100 -2.49 1.75 -1.34
CA LEU A 100 -1.27 1.39 -0.59
C LEU A 100 -1.05 2.31 0.62
N SER A 101 -1.30 3.62 0.48
CA SER A 101 -1.09 4.59 1.57
C SER A 101 -2.07 4.36 2.73
N HIS A 102 -3.30 3.95 2.44
CA HIS A 102 -4.29 3.56 3.44
C HIS A 102 -3.75 2.43 4.33
N GLU A 103 -3.25 1.36 3.71
CA GLU A 103 -2.67 0.23 4.45
C GLU A 103 -1.37 0.59 5.18
N ILE A 104 -0.58 1.52 4.64
CA ILE A 104 0.62 2.03 5.31
C ILE A 104 0.27 2.85 6.56
N VAL A 105 -0.82 3.61 6.53
CA VAL A 105 -1.27 4.34 7.71
C VAL A 105 -1.71 3.35 8.80
N HIS A 106 -2.40 2.26 8.45
CA HIS A 106 -2.66 1.17 9.41
C HIS A 106 -1.39 0.53 9.95
N TYR A 107 -0.38 0.32 9.10
CA TYR A 107 0.92 -0.14 9.55
C TYR A 107 1.53 0.80 10.59
N PHE A 108 1.50 2.13 10.37
CA PHE A 108 2.03 3.09 11.35
C PHE A 108 1.23 3.09 12.66
N GLN A 109 -0.09 3.02 12.59
CA GLN A 109 -0.93 2.86 13.80
C GLN A 109 -0.52 1.60 14.57
N TRP A 110 -0.42 0.47 13.88
CA TRP A 110 -0.09 -0.81 14.49
C TRP A 110 1.32 -0.83 15.09
N VAL A 111 2.32 -0.21 14.45
CA VAL A 111 3.67 -0.08 15.01
C VAL A 111 3.64 0.77 16.29
N GLU A 112 2.88 1.86 16.30
CA GLU A 112 2.85 2.84 17.40
C GLU A 112 2.04 2.34 18.61
N THR A 113 0.91 1.68 18.38
CA THR A 113 -0.07 1.38 19.44
C THR A 113 -0.43 -0.10 19.55
N GLY A 114 -0.08 -0.93 18.57
CA GLY A 114 -0.58 -2.30 18.44
C GLY A 114 -2.03 -2.39 17.94
N GLU A 115 -2.69 -1.26 17.65
CA GLU A 115 -4.09 -1.19 17.23
C GLU A 115 -4.23 -0.50 15.86
N ILE A 116 -5.38 -0.71 15.20
CA ILE A 116 -5.74 -0.07 13.93
C ILE A 116 -7.15 0.54 14.01
N TRP A 117 -7.36 1.66 13.33
CA TRP A 117 -8.68 2.30 13.25
C TRP A 117 -8.82 3.15 11.99
N GLU A 118 -10.06 3.32 11.50
CA GLU A 118 -10.35 4.05 10.26
C GLU A 118 -10.29 5.58 10.38
N ARG A 119 -10.49 6.12 11.59
CA ARG A 119 -10.61 7.56 11.80
C ARG A 119 -9.33 8.29 11.34
N GLY A 120 -9.48 9.08 10.28
CA GLY A 120 -8.41 9.91 9.72
C GLY A 120 -7.44 9.18 8.79
N VAL A 121 -7.61 7.88 8.56
CA VAL A 121 -6.75 7.08 7.68
C VAL A 121 -6.78 7.60 6.26
N VAL A 122 -7.99 7.76 5.70
CA VAL A 122 -8.18 8.26 4.33
C VAL A 122 -7.51 9.62 4.14
N ARG A 123 -7.73 10.57 5.07
CA ARG A 123 -7.11 11.90 4.99
C ARG A 123 -5.58 11.82 4.99
N ARG A 124 -5.01 11.02 5.90
CA ARG A 124 -3.56 10.83 6.00
C ARG A 124 -3.02 10.18 4.72
N ALA A 125 -3.65 9.13 4.23
CA ALA A 125 -3.28 8.43 3.00
C ALA A 125 -3.24 9.37 1.80
N SER A 126 -4.28 10.18 1.60
CA SER A 126 -4.32 11.17 0.53
C SER A 126 -3.22 12.21 0.67
N SER A 127 -2.98 12.74 1.88
CA SER A 127 -1.87 13.67 2.10
C SER A 127 -0.49 13.07 1.80
N MET A 128 -0.29 11.74 1.93
CA MET A 128 0.96 11.07 1.53
C MET A 128 1.12 11.09 0.02
N VAL A 129 0.05 10.80 -0.73
CA VAL A 129 0.02 10.80 -2.19
C VAL A 129 0.19 12.23 -2.72
N ASP A 130 -0.51 13.21 -2.16
CA ASP A 130 -0.40 14.63 -2.54
C ASP A 130 1.04 15.13 -2.39
N ARG A 131 1.69 14.80 -1.28
CA ARG A 131 3.11 15.14 -1.06
C ARG A 131 4.05 14.47 -2.06
N TYR A 132 3.77 13.23 -2.45
CA TYR A 132 4.56 12.56 -3.48
C TYR A 132 4.35 13.21 -4.85
N ALA A 133 3.12 13.60 -5.19
CA ALA A 133 2.81 14.28 -6.44
C ALA A 133 3.55 15.62 -6.59
N LEU A 134 3.90 16.30 -5.49
CA LEU A 134 4.77 17.49 -5.53
C LEU A 134 6.23 17.21 -5.92
N THR A 135 6.63 15.93 -6.04
CA THR A 135 8.01 15.53 -6.32
C THR A 135 8.20 14.83 -7.67
N VAL A 136 7.12 14.64 -8.43
CA VAL A 136 7.11 13.94 -9.73
C VAL A 136 6.14 14.62 -10.70
N ASP A 137 6.43 14.55 -11.99
CA ASP A 137 5.49 15.07 -13.01
C ASP A 137 4.23 14.21 -13.10
N HIS A 138 4.38 12.89 -12.92
CA HIS A 138 3.30 11.91 -12.96
C HIS A 138 3.54 10.75 -11.95
N PRO A 139 2.47 10.17 -11.37
CA PRO A 139 2.56 9.03 -10.43
C PRO A 139 3.34 7.79 -10.95
#